data_AF-A0A3P7M3I1-F1
#
_entry.id   AF-A0A3P7M3I1-F1
#
_cell.length_a   1.000
_cell.length_b   1.000
_cell.length_c   1.000
_cell.angle_alpha   90.00
_cell.angle_beta   90.00
_cell.angle_gamma   90.00
#
_symmetry.space_group_name_H-M   'P 1'
#
loop_
_entity.id
_entity.type
_entity.pdbx_description
1 polymer ?
#
loop_
_entity_poly.entity_id
_entity_poly.type
_entity_poly.pdbx_seq_one_letter_code
_entity_poly.pdbx_strand_id
1 'polypeptide(L)'
;MTNPLDRANTESMILMALNLLTVALEAGADYMQSFSLLMPLIKNELCRALLQLLDTEKLPVFAATNRVCFLLFESLRSDLKFQLESYFMKLKSIVTSEQSRISYEQKEMALESIVQLWRIAGLVTELYLNYDCNLYCSNLFEDLTKLLLENAFPVIGLRSINLLSLDGLLTVIDTIDDNCVYRQAGIQQKNTSMTLATTLFLYFLKRLAY
;
A
#
# COMPACT_ATOMS: atom_id res chain seq x y z
N MET A 1 -8.12 -3.90 -24.20
CA MET A 1 -8.58 -5.01 -23.34
C MET A 1 -8.57 -4.70 -21.85
N THR A 2 -7.97 -3.59 -21.39
CA THR A 2 -7.92 -3.20 -19.97
C THR A 2 -8.80 -2.01 -19.60
N ASN A 3 -9.58 -1.45 -20.53
CA ASN A 3 -10.49 -0.35 -20.22
C ASN A 3 -11.75 -0.89 -19.51
N PRO A 4 -11.99 -0.55 -18.23
CA PRO A 4 -13.15 -1.03 -17.48
C PRO A 4 -14.48 -0.49 -18.01
N LEU A 5 -14.44 0.58 -18.81
CA LEU A 5 -15.60 1.27 -19.37
C LEU A 5 -16.00 0.75 -20.76
N ASP A 6 -15.21 -0.12 -21.36
CA ASP A 6 -15.59 -0.76 -22.62
C ASP A 6 -16.61 -1.87 -22.31
N ARG A 7 -17.87 -1.61 -22.67
CA ARG A 7 -19.01 -2.52 -22.46
C ARG A 7 -18.83 -3.89 -23.11
N ALA A 8 -17.86 -4.05 -24.03
CA ALA A 8 -17.51 -5.32 -24.63
C ALA A 8 -16.71 -6.25 -23.69
N ASN A 9 -16.09 -5.72 -22.63
CA ASN A 9 -15.27 -6.53 -21.72
C ASN A 9 -16.16 -7.30 -20.72
N THR A 10 -16.27 -8.61 -20.95
CA THR A 10 -16.93 -9.50 -20.00
C THR A 10 -16.09 -9.67 -18.73
N GLU A 11 -16.74 -10.02 -17.62
CA GLU A 11 -16.06 -10.25 -16.34
C GLU A 11 -14.96 -11.31 -16.44
N SER A 12 -15.20 -12.39 -17.18
CA SER A 12 -14.22 -13.46 -17.40
C SER A 12 -13.00 -12.97 -18.18
N MET A 13 -13.18 -12.08 -19.16
CA MET A 13 -12.06 -11.47 -19.90
C MET A 13 -11.20 -10.58 -18.99
N ILE A 14 -11.85 -9.78 -18.14
CA ILE A 14 -11.14 -8.93 -17.17
C ILE A 14 -10.34 -9.79 -16.19
N LEU A 15 -10.97 -10.82 -15.62
CA LEU A 15 -10.29 -11.74 -14.69
C LEU A 15 -9.13 -12.48 -15.36
N MET A 16 -9.29 -12.94 -16.60
CA MET A 16 -8.21 -13.56 -17.34
C MET A 16 -7.04 -12.60 -17.55
N ALA A 17 -7.32 -11.34 -17.94
CA ALA A 17 -6.30 -10.32 -18.11
C ALA A 17 -5.57 -10.01 -16.80
N LEU A 18 -6.29 -9.87 -15.70
CA LEU A 18 -5.72 -9.63 -14.37
C LEU A 18 -4.84 -10.81 -13.92
N ASN A 19 -5.29 -12.05 -14.12
CA ASN A 19 -4.50 -13.24 -13.79
C ASN A 19 -3.20 -13.33 -14.61
N LEU A 20 -3.25 -12.99 -15.90
CA LEU A 20 -2.04 -12.92 -16.73
C LEU A 20 -1.08 -11.84 -16.24
N LEU A 21 -1.60 -10.68 -15.82
CA LEU A 21 -0.79 -9.62 -15.21
C LEU A 21 -0.17 -10.07 -13.89
N THR A 22 -0.90 -10.80 -13.05
CA THR A 22 -0.38 -11.41 -11.81
C THR A 22 0.80 -12.31 -12.13
N VAL A 23 0.65 -13.25 -13.07
CA VAL A 23 1.72 -14.18 -13.46
C VAL A 23 2.92 -13.42 -14.04
N ALA A 24 2.69 -12.40 -14.86
CA ALA A 24 3.76 -11.59 -15.46
C ALA A 24 4.56 -10.81 -14.39
N LEU A 25 3.88 -10.27 -13.37
CA LEU A 25 4.53 -9.58 -12.26
C LEU A 25 5.30 -10.57 -11.37
N GLU A 26 4.70 -11.70 -11.00
CA GLU A 26 5.37 -12.72 -10.18
C GLU A 26 6.62 -13.30 -10.84
N ALA A 27 6.60 -13.48 -12.16
CA ALA A 27 7.72 -14.07 -12.90
C ALA A 27 8.76 -13.07 -13.41
N GLY A 28 8.38 -11.81 -13.60
CA GLY A 28 9.16 -10.86 -14.42
C GLY A 28 9.33 -9.46 -13.84
N ALA A 29 8.79 -9.17 -12.65
CA ALA A 29 8.84 -7.84 -12.04
C ALA A 29 10.25 -7.23 -12.00
N ASP A 30 11.26 -8.02 -11.61
CA ASP A 30 12.65 -7.57 -11.46
C ASP A 30 13.26 -7.01 -12.76
N TYR A 31 12.76 -7.46 -13.92
CA TYR A 31 13.25 -7.02 -15.22
C TYR A 31 12.44 -5.88 -15.82
N MET A 32 11.23 -5.59 -15.32
CA MET A 32 10.32 -4.61 -15.94
C MET A 32 10.94 -3.20 -16.03
N GLN A 33 11.72 -2.80 -15.03
CA GLN A 33 12.40 -1.50 -15.00
C GLN A 33 13.42 -1.33 -16.14
N SER A 34 13.97 -2.44 -16.66
CA SER A 34 14.96 -2.39 -17.75
C SER A 34 14.34 -2.06 -19.12
N PHE A 35 13.02 -2.17 -19.26
CA PHE A 35 12.31 -1.93 -20.51
C PHE A 35 11.76 -0.50 -20.56
N SER A 36 12.56 0.42 -21.12
CA SER A 36 12.22 1.85 -21.24
C SER A 36 10.92 2.14 -22.00
N LEU A 37 10.51 1.27 -22.93
CA LEU A 37 9.24 1.39 -23.66
C LEU A 37 8.04 0.91 -22.85
N LEU A 38 8.23 -0.01 -21.90
CA LEU A 38 7.16 -0.58 -21.08
C LEU A 38 6.80 0.34 -19.91
N MET A 39 7.80 0.96 -19.28
CA MET A 39 7.59 1.80 -18.09
C MET A 39 6.57 2.94 -18.26
N PRO A 40 6.51 3.67 -19.39
CA PRO A 40 5.46 4.66 -19.62
C PRO A 40 4.05 4.06 -19.66
N LEU A 41 3.89 2.84 -20.20
CA LEU A 41 2.60 2.14 -20.23
C LEU A 41 2.18 1.69 -18.83
N ILE A 42 3.14 1.22 -18.03
CA ILE A 42 2.90 0.88 -16.62
C ILE A 42 2.49 2.12 -15.83
N LYS A 43 3.30 3.19 -15.88
CA LYS A 43 3.12 4.43 -15.13
C LYS A 43 1.78 5.12 -15.42
N ASN A 44 1.30 5.03 -16.66
CA ASN A 44 0.12 5.76 -17.11
C ASN A 44 -1.11 4.85 -17.28
N GLU A 45 -1.09 3.96 -18.26
CA GLU A 45 -2.28 3.21 -18.68
C GLU A 45 -2.65 2.12 -17.68
N LEU A 46 -1.66 1.31 -17.26
CA LEU A 46 -1.91 0.18 -16.36
C LEU A 46 -2.35 0.66 -14.97
N CYS A 47 -1.56 1.55 -14.34
CA CYS A 47 -1.90 2.07 -13.02
C CYS A 47 -3.28 2.76 -13.01
N ARG A 48 -3.61 3.56 -14.04
CA ARG A 48 -4.93 4.18 -14.15
C ARG A 48 -6.04 3.14 -14.25
N ALA A 49 -5.89 2.14 -15.11
CA ALA A 49 -6.90 1.09 -15.30
C ALA A 49 -7.12 0.28 -14.02
N LEU A 50 -6.05 -0.11 -13.32
CA LEU A 50 -6.13 -0.84 -12.07
C LEU A 50 -6.80 -0.02 -10.96
N LEU A 51 -6.42 1.24 -10.79
CA LEU A 51 -7.04 2.11 -9.78
C LEU A 51 -8.53 2.37 -10.06
N GLN A 52 -8.95 2.38 -11.33
CA GLN A 52 -10.37 2.44 -11.69
C GLN A 52 -11.10 1.12 -11.42
N LEU A 53 -10.45 -0.03 -11.65
CA LEU A 53 -11.04 -1.34 -11.37
C LEU A 53 -11.28 -1.58 -9.87
N LEU A 54 -10.55 -0.90 -8.98
CA LEU A 54 -10.81 -0.94 -7.54
C LEU A 54 -12.18 -0.31 -7.15
N ASP A 55 -12.84 0.43 -8.05
CA ASP A 55 -14.20 0.95 -7.82
C ASP A 55 -15.30 -0.06 -8.19
N THR A 56 -14.95 -1.29 -8.60
CA THR A 56 -15.92 -2.32 -8.98
C THR A 56 -16.69 -2.86 -7.77
N GLU A 57 -17.97 -3.17 -7.97
CA GLU A 57 -18.81 -3.87 -6.98
C GLU A 57 -18.62 -5.41 -7.06
N LYS A 58 -17.94 -5.89 -8.10
CA LYS A 58 -17.71 -7.32 -8.34
C LYS A 58 -16.52 -7.80 -7.53
N LEU A 59 -16.79 -8.47 -6.41
CA LEU A 59 -15.76 -8.94 -5.48
C LEU A 59 -14.60 -9.72 -6.14
N PRO A 60 -14.82 -10.64 -7.11
CA PRO A 60 -13.71 -11.34 -7.77
C PRO A 60 -12.78 -10.41 -8.55
N VAL A 61 -13.36 -9.43 -9.26
CA VAL A 61 -12.60 -8.45 -10.04
C VAL A 61 -11.83 -7.54 -9.09
N PHE A 62 -12.47 -7.11 -7.99
CA PHE A 62 -11.81 -6.33 -6.95
C PHE A 62 -10.60 -7.06 -6.36
N ALA A 63 -10.79 -8.32 -5.93
CA ALA A 63 -9.73 -9.12 -5.33
C ALA A 63 -8.54 -9.34 -6.29
N ALA A 64 -8.82 -9.72 -7.54
CA ALA A 64 -7.78 -9.89 -8.56
C ALA A 64 -7.06 -8.57 -8.88
N THR A 65 -7.79 -7.46 -8.98
CA THR A 65 -7.20 -6.13 -9.21
C THR A 65 -6.31 -5.72 -8.05
N ASN A 66 -6.79 -5.87 -6.82
CA ASN A 66 -6.05 -5.51 -5.62
C ASN A 66 -4.76 -6.34 -5.49
N ARG A 67 -4.81 -7.63 -5.84
CA ARG A 67 -3.63 -8.50 -5.93
C ARG A 67 -2.59 -8.00 -6.95
N VAL A 68 -3.03 -7.60 -8.15
CA VAL A 68 -2.14 -7.04 -9.18
C VAL A 68 -1.53 -5.71 -8.70
N CYS A 69 -2.33 -4.82 -8.11
CA CYS A 69 -1.83 -3.58 -7.52
C CYS A 69 -0.75 -3.84 -6.48
N PHE A 70 -1.01 -4.74 -5.53
CA PHE A 70 -0.06 -5.10 -4.48
C PHE A 70 1.30 -5.49 -5.07
N LEU A 71 1.31 -6.46 -6.00
CA LEU A 71 2.54 -6.92 -6.65
C LEU A 71 3.25 -5.81 -7.41
N LEU A 72 2.49 -5.03 -8.18
CA LEU A 72 3.04 -3.95 -9.00
C LEU A 72 3.73 -2.90 -8.14
N PHE A 73 3.11 -2.51 -7.03
CA PHE A 73 3.64 -1.48 -6.16
C PHE A 73 4.73 -2.00 -5.22
N GLU A 74 4.64 -3.24 -4.75
CA GLU A 74 5.74 -3.88 -4.02
C GLU A 74 7.02 -3.89 -4.86
N SER A 75 6.92 -4.32 -6.12
CA SER A 75 8.08 -4.51 -6.99
C SER A 75 8.62 -3.23 -7.62
N LEU A 76 7.75 -2.27 -7.96
CA LEU A 76 8.12 -1.06 -8.71
C LEU A 76 7.96 0.25 -7.90
N ARG A 77 7.83 0.18 -6.56
CA ARG A 77 7.63 1.35 -5.68
C ARG A 77 8.62 2.50 -5.90
N SER A 78 9.88 2.21 -6.21
CA SER A 78 10.90 3.24 -6.46
C SER A 78 10.59 4.11 -7.68
N ASP A 79 9.93 3.53 -8.69
CA ASP A 79 9.54 4.16 -9.96
C ASP A 79 8.12 4.73 -9.96
N LEU A 80 7.27 4.24 -9.06
CA LEU A 80 5.82 4.46 -9.05
C LEU A 80 5.34 5.25 -7.82
N LYS A 81 6.17 6.15 -7.26
CA LYS A 81 5.84 6.86 -6.01
C LYS A 81 4.48 7.56 -6.03
N PHE A 82 4.16 8.29 -7.10
CA PHE A 82 2.88 8.99 -7.19
C PHE A 82 1.68 8.03 -7.32
N GLN A 83 1.85 6.95 -8.09
CA GLN A 83 0.83 5.92 -8.27
C GLN A 83 0.63 5.10 -6.99
N LEU A 84 1.70 4.87 -6.22
CA LEU A 84 1.66 4.21 -4.92
C LEU A 84 0.89 5.07 -3.90
N GLU A 85 1.13 6.38 -3.86
CA GLU A 85 0.33 7.30 -3.04
C GLU A 85 -1.15 7.22 -3.43
N SER A 86 -1.44 7.26 -4.73
CA SER A 86 -2.82 7.15 -5.24
C SER A 86 -3.47 5.82 -4.85
N TYR A 87 -2.71 4.72 -4.85
CA TYR A 87 -3.19 3.41 -4.41
C TYR A 87 -3.51 3.37 -2.93
N PHE A 88 -2.61 3.85 -2.07
CA PHE A 88 -2.88 3.94 -0.64
C PHE A 88 -4.09 4.84 -0.33
N MET A 89 -4.21 5.98 -1.01
CA MET A 89 -5.36 6.87 -0.87
C MET A 89 -6.66 6.20 -1.30
N LYS A 90 -6.62 5.39 -2.38
CA LYS A 90 -7.76 4.59 -2.83
C LYS A 90 -8.13 3.52 -1.79
N LEU A 91 -7.17 2.77 -1.25
CA LEU A 91 -7.41 1.77 -0.21
C LEU A 91 -8.01 2.40 1.06
N LYS A 92 -7.42 3.50 1.54
CA LYS A 92 -7.96 4.29 2.67
C LYS A 92 -9.41 4.70 2.40
N SER A 93 -9.70 5.23 1.22
CA SER A 93 -11.06 5.64 0.84
C SER A 93 -12.05 4.48 0.79
N ILE A 94 -11.62 3.26 0.44
CA ILE A 94 -12.48 2.06 0.45
C ILE A 94 -12.81 1.67 1.89
N VAL A 95 -11.79 1.60 2.76
CA VAL A 95 -11.93 1.21 4.18
C VAL A 95 -12.88 2.16 4.92
N THR A 96 -12.75 3.47 4.72
CA THR A 96 -13.57 4.49 5.40
C THR A 96 -14.91 4.78 4.74
N SER A 97 -15.23 4.14 3.62
CA SER A 97 -16.45 4.46 2.86
C SER A 97 -17.71 3.97 3.57
N GLU A 98 -18.68 4.84 3.79
CA GLU A 98 -20.01 4.47 4.29
C GLU A 98 -21.01 4.14 3.17
N GLN A 99 -20.54 4.03 1.92
CA GLN A 99 -21.40 3.73 0.78
C GLN A 99 -21.82 2.26 0.78
N SER A 100 -23.12 2.00 0.63
CA SER A 100 -23.70 0.64 0.63
C SER A 100 -23.20 -0.27 -0.49
N ARG A 101 -22.67 0.31 -1.58
CA ARG A 101 -22.09 -0.44 -2.69
C ARG A 101 -20.74 -1.09 -2.38
N ILE A 102 -20.03 -0.60 -1.35
CA ILE A 102 -18.75 -1.17 -0.93
C ILE A 102 -19.03 -2.23 0.12
N SER A 103 -18.74 -3.48 -0.21
CA SER A 103 -19.01 -4.60 0.70
C SER A 103 -18.02 -4.62 1.88
N TYR A 104 -18.39 -5.31 2.96
CA TYR A 104 -17.50 -5.48 4.11
C TYR A 104 -16.20 -6.20 3.71
N GLU A 105 -16.31 -7.21 2.86
CA GLU A 105 -15.18 -7.99 2.33
C GLU A 105 -14.21 -7.10 1.55
N GLN A 106 -14.70 -6.13 0.77
CA GLN A 106 -13.83 -5.19 0.06
C GLN A 106 -13.07 -4.28 1.03
N LYS A 107 -13.70 -3.83 2.12
CA LYS A 107 -13.03 -3.06 3.17
C LYS A 107 -11.96 -3.89 3.86
N GLU A 108 -12.28 -5.14 4.18
CA GLU A 108 -11.34 -6.08 4.82
C GLU A 108 -10.13 -6.35 3.92
N MET A 109 -10.35 -6.69 2.64
CA MET A 109 -9.27 -6.90 1.67
C MET A 109 -8.39 -5.65 1.45
N ALA A 110 -9.01 -4.46 1.42
CA ALA A 110 -8.28 -3.21 1.28
C ALA A 110 -7.38 -2.94 2.50
N LEU A 111 -7.92 -3.14 3.71
CA LEU A 111 -7.17 -2.99 4.94
C LEU A 111 -6.05 -4.04 5.07
N GLU A 112 -6.33 -5.28 4.70
CA GLU A 112 -5.34 -6.36 4.68
C GLU A 112 -4.16 -6.01 3.76
N SER A 113 -4.42 -5.44 2.58
CA SER A 113 -3.35 -4.97 1.69
C SER A 113 -2.50 -3.86 2.30
N ILE A 114 -3.11 -2.90 3.01
CA ILE A 114 -2.35 -1.87 3.75
C ILE A 114 -1.42 -2.53 4.78
N VAL A 115 -1.95 -3.47 5.58
CA VAL A 115 -1.21 -4.17 6.63
C VAL A 115 -0.10 -5.04 6.05
N GLN A 116 -0.35 -5.74 4.95
CA GLN A 116 0.66 -6.53 4.25
C GLN A 116 1.79 -5.64 3.68
N LEU A 117 1.47 -4.49 3.11
CA LEU A 117 2.47 -3.52 2.65
C LEU A 117 3.33 -3.01 3.82
N TRP A 118 2.72 -2.80 4.99
CA TRP A 118 3.43 -2.40 6.21
C TRP A 118 4.52 -3.39 6.65
N ARG A 119 4.34 -4.68 6.36
CA ARG A 119 5.32 -5.74 6.65
C ARG A 119 6.49 -5.76 5.66
N ILE A 120 6.41 -5.03 4.55
CA ILE A 120 7.51 -4.93 3.59
C ILE A 120 8.63 -4.10 4.20
N ALA A 121 9.80 -4.72 4.33
CA ALA A 121 10.98 -4.08 4.90
C ALA A 121 11.32 -2.76 4.19
N GLY A 122 11.53 -1.72 4.99
CA GLY A 122 11.87 -0.37 4.54
C GLY A 122 10.70 0.47 4.03
N LEU A 123 9.54 -0.11 3.70
CA LEU A 123 8.43 0.65 3.12
C LEU A 123 7.93 1.74 4.08
N VAL A 124 7.72 1.42 5.35
CA VAL A 124 7.25 2.39 6.35
C VAL A 124 8.18 3.62 6.45
N THR A 125 9.50 3.39 6.44
CA THR A 125 10.49 4.49 6.44
C THR A 125 10.45 5.28 5.13
N GLU A 126 10.32 4.60 4.00
CA GLU A 126 10.17 5.24 2.70
C GLU A 126 8.90 6.10 2.61
N LEU A 127 7.78 5.66 3.18
CA LEU A 127 6.55 6.44 3.19
C LEU A 127 6.76 7.75 3.97
N TYR A 128 7.31 7.66 5.17
CA TYR A 128 7.58 8.85 5.97
C TYR A 128 8.54 9.83 5.27
N LEU A 129 9.61 9.32 4.66
CA LEU A 129 10.60 10.16 3.98
C LEU A 129 10.08 10.79 2.68
N ASN A 130 9.37 10.02 1.86
CA ASN A 130 8.98 10.46 0.53
C ASN A 130 7.72 11.33 0.56
N TYR A 131 6.84 11.16 1.54
CA TYR A 131 5.55 11.86 1.62
C TYR A 131 5.51 12.82 2.81
N ASP A 132 5.54 12.33 4.05
CA ASP A 132 5.34 13.17 5.26
C ASP A 132 6.46 14.20 5.51
N CYS A 133 7.70 13.93 5.07
CA CYS A 133 8.81 14.87 5.23
C CYS A 133 8.86 15.99 4.17
N ASN A 134 8.02 15.92 3.13
CA ASN A 134 8.02 16.91 2.06
C ASN A 134 6.83 17.86 2.20
N LEU A 135 7.12 19.16 2.27
CA LEU A 135 6.12 20.23 2.43
C LEU A 135 5.03 20.25 1.36
N TYR A 136 5.29 19.67 0.18
CA TYR A 136 4.36 19.64 -0.95
C TYR A 136 3.63 18.30 -1.11
N CYS A 137 3.90 17.32 -0.25
CA CYS A 137 3.31 15.99 -0.31
C CYS A 137 2.27 15.79 0.80
N SER A 138 1.48 14.73 0.68
CA SER A 138 0.53 14.33 1.73
C SER A 138 1.25 13.69 2.92
N ASN A 139 0.64 13.75 4.11
CA ASN A 139 1.13 13.03 5.29
C ASN A 139 0.64 11.57 5.26
N LEU A 140 1.02 10.83 4.22
CA LEU A 140 0.49 9.51 3.92
C LEU A 140 0.75 8.49 5.05
N PHE A 141 1.94 8.50 5.65
CA PHE A 141 2.27 7.58 6.75
C PHE A 141 1.42 7.89 7.99
N GLU A 142 1.32 9.16 8.40
CA GLU A 142 0.47 9.60 9.50
C GLU A 142 -0.99 9.21 9.26
N ASP A 143 -1.50 9.48 8.07
CA ASP A 143 -2.87 9.24 7.67
C ASP A 143 -3.26 7.76 7.70
N LEU A 144 -2.37 6.87 7.25
CA LEU A 144 -2.59 5.43 7.28
C LEU A 144 -2.43 4.88 8.71
N THR A 145 -1.51 5.41 9.50
CA THR A 145 -1.36 5.02 10.91
C THR A 145 -2.59 5.40 11.73
N LYS A 146 -3.16 6.59 11.50
CA LYS A 146 -4.44 7.00 12.10
C LYS A 146 -5.59 6.09 11.70
N LEU A 147 -5.67 5.71 10.42
CA LEU A 147 -6.68 4.76 9.95
C LEU A 147 -6.61 3.43 10.71
N LEU A 148 -5.40 2.89 10.92
CA LEU A 148 -5.20 1.66 11.70
C LEU A 148 -5.61 1.88 13.17
N LEU A 149 -5.22 2.99 13.80
CA LEU A 149 -5.60 3.30 15.18
C LEU A 149 -7.12 3.37 15.37
N GLU A 150 -7.82 4.08 14.49
CA GLU A 150 -9.28 4.23 14.55
C GLU A 150 -10.00 2.89 14.39
N ASN A 151 -9.44 1.97 13.59
CA ASN A 151 -10.02 0.65 13.37
C ASN A 151 -9.57 -0.38 14.40
N ALA A 152 -8.46 -0.21 15.13
CA ALA A 152 -7.97 -1.20 16.09
C ALA A 152 -8.88 -1.33 17.33
N PHE A 153 -9.59 -0.27 17.71
CA PHE A 153 -10.42 -0.25 18.92
C PHE A 153 -11.92 -0.38 18.56
N PRO A 154 -12.54 -1.56 18.71
CA PRO A 154 -13.94 -1.75 18.36
C PRO A 154 -14.87 -0.94 19.27
N VAL A 155 -15.75 -0.14 18.68
CA VAL A 155 -16.85 0.52 19.42
C VAL A 155 -18.01 -0.46 19.67
N ILE A 156 -18.28 -1.37 18.72
CA ILE A 156 -19.35 -2.37 18.82
C ILE A 156 -18.90 -3.70 18.21
N GLY A 157 -18.64 -4.68 19.07
CA GLY A 157 -18.29 -6.05 18.68
C GLY A 157 -16.91 -6.15 18.03
N LEU A 158 -16.23 -7.26 18.26
CA LEU A 158 -14.94 -7.51 17.64
C LEU A 158 -15.14 -8.02 16.21
N ARG A 159 -14.48 -7.39 15.24
CA ARG A 159 -14.49 -7.74 13.81
C ARG A 159 -13.07 -8.00 13.32
N SER A 160 -12.95 -8.66 12.17
CA SER A 160 -11.65 -9.00 11.57
C SER A 160 -10.77 -7.75 11.32
N ILE A 161 -11.36 -6.68 10.80
CA ILE A 161 -10.68 -5.39 10.60
C ILE A 161 -10.01 -4.84 11.86
N ASN A 162 -10.56 -5.08 13.05
CA ASN A 162 -9.95 -4.60 14.30
C ASN A 162 -8.66 -5.36 14.60
N LEU A 163 -8.66 -6.67 14.38
CA LEU A 163 -7.48 -7.52 14.55
C LEU A 163 -6.40 -7.20 13.52
N LEU A 164 -6.79 -7.03 12.25
CA LEU A 164 -5.89 -6.61 11.18
C LEU A 164 -5.24 -5.26 11.47
N SER A 165 -6.02 -4.29 11.96
CA SER A 165 -5.49 -2.97 12.32
C SER A 165 -4.52 -3.04 13.49
N LEU A 166 -4.83 -3.80 14.53
CA LEU A 166 -3.92 -4.00 15.66
C LEU A 166 -2.60 -4.66 15.22
N ASP A 167 -2.69 -5.68 14.37
CA ASP A 167 -1.53 -6.37 13.80
C ASP A 167 -0.66 -5.46 12.92
N GLY A 168 -1.29 -4.57 12.12
CA GLY A 168 -0.58 -3.52 11.38
C GLY A 168 0.16 -2.54 12.29
N LEU A 169 -0.45 -2.13 13.41
CA LEU A 169 0.20 -1.26 14.39
C LEU A 169 1.37 -1.95 15.10
N LEU A 170 1.20 -3.22 15.48
CA LEU A 170 2.29 -4.02 16.07
C LEU A 170 3.46 -4.15 15.09
N THR A 171 3.19 -4.35 13.80
CA THR A 171 4.23 -4.37 12.76
C THR A 171 5.03 -3.06 12.71
N VAL A 172 4.39 -1.90 12.88
CA VAL A 172 5.09 -0.61 12.97
C VAL A 172 6.01 -0.56 14.19
N ILE A 173 5.51 -1.02 15.34
CA ILE A 173 6.24 -1.04 16.61
C ILE A 173 7.45 -1.98 16.51
N ASP A 174 7.28 -3.18 15.96
CA ASP A 174 8.35 -4.16 15.79
C ASP A 174 9.41 -3.62 14.83
N THR A 175 9.00 -3.01 13.71
CA THR A 175 9.92 -2.36 12.77
C THR A 175 10.74 -1.25 13.44
N ILE A 176 10.13 -0.53 14.38
CA ILE A 176 10.80 0.51 15.16
C ILE A 176 11.80 -0.10 16.14
N ASP A 177 11.40 -1.13 16.86
CA ASP A 177 12.25 -1.78 17.84
C ASP A 177 13.49 -2.38 17.17
N ASP A 178 13.29 -3.10 16.05
CA ASP A 178 14.38 -3.62 15.23
C ASP A 178 15.35 -2.50 14.81
N ASN A 179 14.83 -1.39 14.28
CA ASN A 179 15.66 -0.25 13.89
C ASN A 179 16.42 0.38 15.07
N CYS A 180 15.84 0.38 16.28
CA CYS A 180 16.50 0.84 17.49
C CYS A 180 17.63 -0.10 17.92
N VAL A 181 17.39 -1.41 17.91
CA VAL A 181 18.38 -2.44 18.23
C VAL A 181 19.54 -2.40 17.25
N TYR A 182 19.26 -2.33 15.94
CA TYR A 182 20.30 -2.16 14.90
C TYR A 182 21.14 -0.91 15.14
N ARG A 183 20.54 0.20 15.60
CA ARG A 183 21.30 1.41 15.91
C ARG A 183 22.18 1.24 17.16
N GLN A 184 21.70 0.57 18.19
CA GLN A 184 22.48 0.29 19.40
C GLN A 184 23.65 -0.66 19.11
N ALA A 185 23.42 -1.68 18.28
CA ALA A 185 24.47 -2.56 17.77
C ALA A 185 25.41 -1.86 16.76
N GLY A 186 24.89 -0.85 16.05
CA GLY A 186 25.52 -0.16 14.91
C GLY A 186 26.28 1.13 15.22
N ILE A 187 26.69 1.39 16.47
CA ILE A 187 27.65 2.47 16.81
C ILE A 187 29.02 2.31 16.08
N GLN A 188 29.20 1.31 15.22
CA GLN A 188 30.41 1.11 14.40
C GLN A 188 30.29 1.25 12.87
N GLN A 189 29.15 1.53 12.23
CA GLN A 189 29.14 1.73 10.75
C GLN A 189 28.39 2.98 10.27
N LYS A 190 29.18 3.91 9.70
CA LYS A 190 28.74 5.12 8.99
C LYS A 190 28.02 4.77 7.69
N ASN A 191 26.72 5.02 7.63
CA ASN A 191 26.02 5.42 6.41
C ASN A 191 24.98 6.49 6.77
N THR A 192 25.27 7.74 6.40
CA THR A 192 24.75 8.97 7.00
C THR A 192 23.37 9.42 6.49
N SER A 193 22.82 8.79 5.45
CA SER A 193 21.55 9.18 4.82
C SER A 193 20.35 8.38 5.34
N MET A 194 20.52 7.09 5.63
CA MET A 194 19.44 6.21 6.13
C MET A 194 19.20 6.37 7.64
N THR A 195 20.22 6.80 8.39
CA THR A 195 20.17 6.99 9.85
C THR A 195 19.42 8.27 10.27
N LEU A 196 19.45 9.33 9.46
CA LEU A 196 18.74 10.57 9.80
C LEU A 196 17.21 10.39 9.67
N ALA A 197 16.80 9.65 8.65
CA ALA A 197 15.41 9.30 8.35
C ALA A 197 14.72 8.51 9.47
N THR A 198 15.35 7.42 9.91
CA THR A 198 14.84 6.60 11.02
C THR A 198 14.81 7.38 12.33
N THR A 199 15.77 8.30 12.53
CA THR A 199 15.77 9.19 13.71
C THR A 199 14.59 10.16 13.71
N LEU A 200 14.30 10.80 12.56
CA LEU A 200 13.17 11.72 12.43
C LEU A 200 11.81 11.00 12.57
N PHE A 201 11.70 9.80 11.99
CA PHE A 201 10.53 8.93 12.12
C PHE A 201 10.21 8.58 13.58
N LEU A 202 11.23 8.19 14.35
CA LEU A 202 11.10 7.90 15.79
C LEU A 202 10.71 9.14 16.61
N TYR A 203 11.23 10.31 16.25
CA TYR A 203 10.87 11.58 16.89
C TYR A 203 9.43 11.98 16.61
N PHE A 204 8.94 11.77 15.38
CA PHE A 204 7.56 12.02 15.00
C PHE A 204 6.59 11.11 15.76
N LEU A 205 6.91 9.83 15.90
CA LEU A 205 6.06 8.88 16.60
C LEU A 205 6.05 9.05 18.13
N LYS A 206 7.18 9.44 18.74
CA LYS A 206 7.17 9.90 20.14
C LYS A 206 6.22 11.07 20.35
N ARG A 207 6.01 11.91 19.33
CA ARG A 207 5.11 13.06 19.39
C ARG A 207 3.63 12.69 19.16
N LEU A 208 3.34 11.51 18.64
CA LEU A 208 1.99 10.95 18.51
C LEU A 208 1.53 10.18 19.77
N ALA A 209 2.48 9.81 20.65
CA ALA A 209 2.21 9.14 21.92
C ALA A 209 1.99 10.11 23.11
N TYR A 210 2.01 11.42 22.88
CA TYR A 210 1.70 12.49 23.82
C TYR A 210 0.67 13.45 23.21
#